data_AF-A0A061PFZ8-F1
#
_entry.id   AF-A0A061PFZ8-F1
#
_cell.length_a   1.000
_cell.length_b   1.000
_cell.length_c   1.000
_cell.angle_alpha   90.00
_cell.angle_beta   90.00
_cell.angle_gamma   90.00
#
_symmetry.space_group_name_H-M   'P 1'
#
loop_
_entity.id
_entity.type
_entity.pdbx_description
1 polymer ?
#
loop_
_entity_poly.entity_id
_entity_poly.type
_entity_poly.pdbx_seq_one_letter_code
_entity_poly.pdbx_strand_id
1 'polypeptide(L)' 'MCVQFTASDAYMRGYALHIPEDTTASSTADQHKRSIAMFTDVLGADTTASDQINFIRLLKRADEHYAKMN' A
#
# COMPACT_ATOMS: atom_id res chain seq x y z
N MET A 1 -2.18 -10.92 -11.14
CA MET A 1 -2.63 -10.79 -9.74
C MET A 1 -1.50 -11.29 -8.84
N CYS A 2 -0.51 -10.44 -8.54
CA CYS A 2 0.62 -10.78 -7.67
C CYS A 2 0.71 -9.75 -6.53
N VAL A 3 0.72 -8.46 -6.89
CA VAL A 3 0.69 -7.33 -5.95
C VAL A 3 -0.45 -7.47 -4.93
N GLN A 4 -1.66 -7.85 -5.38
CA GLN A 4 -2.81 -8.02 -4.49
C GLN A 4 -2.63 -9.13 -3.46
N PHE A 5 -2.02 -10.26 -3.83
CA PHE A 5 -1.76 -11.32 -2.87
C PHE A 5 -0.66 -10.92 -1.88
N THR A 6 0.40 -10.27 -2.36
CA THR A 6 1.46 -9.72 -1.48
C THR A 6 0.89 -8.69 -0.49
N ALA A 7 0.01 -7.80 -0.95
CA ALA A 7 -0.65 -6.82 -0.10
C ALA A 7 -1.52 -7.49 0.97
N SER A 8 -2.32 -8.48 0.59
CA SER A 8 -3.11 -9.27 1.55
C SER A 8 -2.24 -9.98 2.59
N ASP A 9 -1.14 -10.61 2.16
CA ASP A 9 -0.20 -11.28 3.07
C ASP A 9 0.45 -10.29 4.05
N ALA A 10 0.85 -9.12 3.56
CA ALA A 10 1.43 -8.07 4.39
C ALA A 10 0.39 -7.50 5.37
N TYR A 11 -0.85 -7.26 4.94
CA TYR A 11 -1.96 -6.88 5.81
C TYR A 11 -2.18 -7.90 6.93
N MET A 12 -2.25 -9.19 6.60
CA MET A 12 -2.44 -10.27 7.57
C MET A 12 -1.31 -10.38 8.60
N ARG A 13 -0.11 -9.92 8.25
CA ARG A 13 1.06 -9.85 9.14
C ARG A 13 1.14 -8.54 9.93
N GLY A 14 0.17 -7.65 9.78
CA GLY A 14 0.10 -6.38 10.51
C GLY A 14 1.01 -5.28 9.95
N TYR A 15 1.53 -5.41 8.72
CA TYR A 15 2.29 -4.33 8.10
C TYR A 15 1.37 -3.18 7.71
N ALA A 16 1.84 -1.94 7.92
CA ALA A 16 1.26 -0.78 7.28
C ALA A 16 1.53 -0.83 5.77
N LEU A 17 0.50 -0.63 4.95
CA LEU A 17 0.59 -0.74 3.50
C LEU A 17 0.65 0.63 2.82
N HIS A 18 1.57 0.76 1.87
CA HIS A 18 1.68 1.91 0.97
C HIS A 18 1.88 1.37 -0.45
N ILE A 19 0.89 1.56 -1.32
CA ILE A 19 0.84 0.96 -2.67
C ILE A 19 0.45 2.07 -3.66
N PRO A 20 1.41 2.85 -4.18
CA PRO A 20 1.12 3.99 -5.04
C PRO A 20 0.43 3.55 -6.33
N GLU A 21 -0.70 4.15 -6.68
CA GLU A 21 -1.54 3.68 -7.78
C GLU A 21 -0.82 3.65 -9.13
N ASP A 22 0.05 4.63 -9.38
CA ASP A 22 0.82 4.82 -10.62
C ASP A 22 2.05 3.90 -10.73
N THR A 23 2.31 3.05 -9.74
CA THR A 23 3.46 2.13 -9.72
C THR A 23 3.08 0.66 -9.92
N THR A 24 1.81 0.38 -10.17
CA THR A 24 1.31 -0.97 -10.43
C THR A 24 0.57 -1.04 -11.76
N ALA A 25 0.55 -2.22 -12.38
CA ALA A 25 -0.10 -2.42 -13.67
C ALA A 25 -1.04 -3.63 -13.65
N SER A 26 -2.04 -3.60 -14.53
CA SER A 26 -2.95 -4.71 -14.80
C SER A 26 -3.23 -4.79 -16.30
N SER A 27 -3.79 -5.90 -16.76
CA SER A 27 -4.07 -6.10 -18.19
C SER A 27 -5.13 -5.13 -18.75
N THR A 28 -5.99 -4.59 -17.88
CA THR A 28 -6.96 -3.55 -18.25
C THR A 28 -7.05 -2.46 -17.17
N ALA A 29 -7.48 -1.26 -17.57
CA ALA A 29 -7.70 -0.15 -16.65
C ALA A 29 -8.79 -0.46 -15.59
N ASP A 30 -9.84 -1.19 -15.96
CA ASP A 30 -10.90 -1.58 -15.02
C ASP A 30 -10.41 -2.56 -13.96
N GLN A 31 -9.54 -3.51 -14.34
CA GLN A 31 -8.90 -4.41 -13.37
C GLN A 31 -8.02 -3.61 -12.42
N HIS A 32 -7.22 -2.68 -12.94
CA HIS A 32 -6.37 -1.81 -12.13
C HIS A 32 -7.19 -1.01 -11.12
N LYS A 33 -8.25 -0.32 -11.56
CA LYS A 33 -9.16 0.45 -10.67
C LYS A 33 -9.78 -0.41 -9.57
N ARG A 34 -10.20 -1.64 -9.88
CA ARG A 34 -10.73 -2.57 -8.89
C ARG A 34 -9.68 -3.01 -7.88
N SER A 35 -8.42 -3.20 -8.32
CA SER A 35 -7.32 -3.50 -7.41
C SER A 35 -7.00 -2.33 -6.49
N ILE A 36 -6.98 -1.08 -7.00
CA ILE A 36 -6.79 0.12 -6.16
C ILE A 36 -7.89 0.23 -5.10
N ALA A 37 -9.17 0.06 -5.48
CA ALA A 37 -10.27 0.07 -4.53
C ALA A 37 -10.15 -1.03 -3.46
N MET A 38 -9.70 -2.24 -3.83
CA MET A 38 -9.41 -3.29 -2.85
C MET A 38 -8.30 -2.86 -1.87
N PHE A 39 -7.23 -2.26 -2.38
CA PHE A 39 -6.10 -1.82 -1.55
C PHE A 39 -6.54 -0.75 -0.55
N THR A 40 -7.31 0.25 -0.98
CA THR A 40 -7.80 1.32 -0.10
C THR A 40 -8.89 0.85 0.84
N ASP A 41 -9.96 0.25 0.31
CA ASP A 41 -11.22 0.10 1.03
C ASP A 41 -11.25 -1.15 1.91
N VAL A 42 -10.47 -2.18 1.53
CA VAL A 42 -10.45 -3.47 2.24
C VAL A 42 -9.16 -3.65 3.03
N LEU A 43 -8.00 -3.31 2.44
CA LEU A 43 -6.70 -3.50 3.11
C LEU A 43 -6.21 -2.25 3.86
N GLY A 44 -6.90 -1.11 3.73
CA GLY A 44 -6.51 0.15 4.38
C GLY A 44 -5.15 0.68 3.90
N ALA A 45 -4.72 0.32 2.69
CA ALA A 45 -3.48 0.79 2.10
C ALA A 45 -3.60 2.26 1.69
N ASP A 46 -2.52 3.01 1.88
CA ASP A 46 -2.37 4.34 1.30
C ASP A 46 -1.92 4.20 -0.16
N THR A 47 -2.75 4.68 -1.09
CA THR A 47 -2.49 4.59 -2.54
C THR A 47 -2.15 5.92 -3.18
N THR A 48 -1.69 6.90 -2.38
CA THR A 48 -1.18 8.19 -2.88
C THR A 48 -0.18 7.98 -4.02
N ALA A 49 -0.33 8.74 -5.11
CA ALA A 49 0.54 8.65 -6.29
C ALA A 49 2.02 8.87 -5.92
N SER A 50 2.91 8.23 -6.67
CA SER A 50 4.33 8.12 -6.30
C SER A 50 5.05 9.48 -6.18
N ASP A 51 4.63 10.45 -6.97
CA ASP A 51 5.16 11.82 -6.97
C ASP A 51 4.69 12.67 -5.78
N GLN A 52 3.67 12.21 -5.05
CA GLN A 52 3.09 12.87 -3.89
C GLN A 52 3.55 12.26 -2.56
N ILE A 53 4.37 11.20 -2.61
CA ILE A 53 4.86 10.53 -1.41
C ILE A 53 5.88 11.41 -0.67
N ASN A 54 5.57 11.74 0.58
CA ASN A 54 6.56 12.32 1.49
C ASN A 54 7.36 11.21 2.19
N PHE A 55 8.49 10.82 1.60
CA PHE A 55 9.35 9.76 2.12
C PHE A 55 9.90 10.04 3.51
N ILE A 56 10.22 11.30 3.83
CA ILE A 56 10.71 11.68 5.17
C ILE A 56 9.64 11.41 6.23
N ARG A 57 8.39 11.77 5.94
CA ARG A 57 7.25 11.47 6.84
C ARG A 57 6.99 9.98 6.93
N LEU A 58 7.11 9.23 5.84
CA LEU A 58 6.91 7.78 5.82
C LEU A 58 7.95 7.06 6.68
N LEU A 59 9.23 7.41 6.53
CA LEU A 59 10.33 6.87 7.35
C LEU A 59 10.10 7.15 8.84
N LYS A 60 9.75 8.39 9.19
CA LYS A 60 9.44 8.75 10.58
C LYS A 60 8.29 7.90 11.17
N ARG A 61 7.23 7.66 10.39
CA ARG A 61 6.11 6.80 10.82
C ARG A 61 6.56 5.34 11.02
N ALA A 62 7.46 4.85 10.17
CA ALA A 62 8.02 3.51 10.31
C ALA A 62 8.84 3.40 11.61
N ASP A 63 9.73 4.36 11.88
CA ASP A 63 10.53 4.39 13.11
C ASP A 63 9.62 4.41 14.36
N GLU A 64 8.59 5.27 14.36
CA GLU A 64 7.61 5.34 15.44
C GLU A 64 6.82 4.04 15.63
N HIS A 65 6.54 3.30 14.55
CA HIS A 65 5.85 2.02 14.61
C HIS A 65 6.76 0.91 15.17
N TYR A 66 8.00 0.83 14.68
CA TYR A 66 9.02 -0.10 15.19
C TYR A 66 9.32 0.13 16.67
N ALA A 67 9.45 1.39 17.09
CA ALA A 67 9.71 1.74 18.49
C ALA A 67 8.56 1.39 19.44
N LYS A 68 7.33 1.21 18.94
CA LYS A 68 6.18 0.75 19.76
C LYS A 68 6.08 -0.76 19.88
N MET A 69 6.75 -1.50 18.99
CA MET A 69 6.74 -2.97 18.96
C MET A 69 7.88 -3.61 19.75
N ASN A 70 8.89 -2.82 20.14
CA ASN A 70 10.04 -3.23 20.96
C ASN A 70 10.04 -2.48 22.30
#